data_AF-W7Q862-F1
#
_entry.id   AF-W7Q862-F1
#
_cell.length_a   1.000
_cell.length_b   1.000
_cell.length_c   1.000
_cell.angle_alpha   90.00
_cell.angle_beta   90.00
_cell.angle_gamma   90.00
#
_symmetry.space_group_name_H-M   'P 1'
#
loop_
_entity.id
_entity.type
_entity.pdbx_description
1 polymer ?
#
loop_
_entity_poly.entity_id
_entity_poly.type
_entity_poly.pdbx_seq_one_letter_code
_entity_poly.pdbx_strand_id
1 'polypeptide(L)'
;MAKLICRPTYAKQKGAALAVALVLMLVLTTLSVTLMYNTSLDTKMAHATVVKKASLNASLGGSDEFIQKAHTQDAVFAGSNPLTGNTDVASVNLTGTDLTGEAEALTDFPTNCPHFSRSEASDSYIRCTRFEIKVTHEFGQNNQGNTEVVTAVASQIPGES
;
A
#
# COMPACT_ATOMS: atom_id res chain seq x y z
N MET A 1 43.82 53.80 -51.60
CA MET A 1 43.96 53.38 -50.20
C MET A 1 43.66 51.89 -50.12
N ALA A 2 44.69 51.04 -50.06
CA ALA A 2 44.55 49.58 -50.08
C ALA A 2 44.35 49.05 -48.65
N LYS A 3 43.20 48.39 -48.41
CA LYS A 3 42.86 47.76 -47.14
C LYS A 3 43.47 46.35 -47.14
N LEU A 4 44.54 46.14 -46.38
CA LEU A 4 45.11 44.82 -46.15
C LEU A 4 44.09 43.95 -45.41
N ILE A 5 43.55 42.94 -46.09
CA ILE A 5 42.80 41.84 -45.47
C ILE A 5 43.82 40.84 -44.98
N CYS A 6 44.14 40.89 -43.69
CA CYS A 6 44.94 39.87 -43.04
C CYS A 6 44.08 38.61 -42.87
N ARG A 7 44.38 37.55 -43.64
CA ARG A 7 43.78 36.22 -43.45
C ARG A 7 44.51 35.52 -42.29
N PRO A 8 43.84 35.23 -41.16
CA PRO A 8 44.47 34.44 -40.10
C PRO A 8 44.67 33.01 -40.59
N THR A 9 45.89 32.52 -40.47
CA THR A 9 46.32 31.17 -40.84
C THR A 9 45.80 30.14 -39.82
N TYR A 10 44.58 29.63 -40.05
CA TYR A 10 43.87 28.62 -39.26
C TYR A 10 44.46 27.18 -39.32
N ALA A 11 45.76 27.00 -39.53
CA ALA A 11 46.34 25.66 -39.66
C ALA A 11 46.70 25.03 -38.31
N LYS A 12 47.03 25.83 -37.28
CA LYS A 12 47.46 25.33 -35.95
C LYS A 12 46.34 25.20 -34.91
N GLN A 13 45.16 25.77 -35.15
CA GLN A 13 44.04 25.78 -34.17
C GLN A 13 42.98 24.68 -34.39
N LYS A 14 43.03 23.95 -35.52
CA LYS A 14 42.04 22.90 -35.83
C LYS A 14 42.04 21.73 -34.83
N GLY A 15 43.22 21.36 -34.30
CA GLY A 15 43.32 20.28 -33.31
C GLY A 15 42.79 20.67 -31.93
N ALA A 16 43.03 21.92 -31.49
CA ALA A 16 42.58 22.40 -30.20
C ALA A 16 41.04 22.53 -30.12
N ALA A 17 40.41 23.04 -31.19
CA ALA A 17 38.95 23.12 -31.26
C ALA A 17 38.28 21.73 -31.22
N LEU A 18 38.89 20.75 -31.88
CA LEU A 18 38.39 19.37 -31.89
C LEU A 18 38.51 18.70 -30.51
N ALA A 19 39.62 18.94 -29.79
CA ALA A 19 39.79 18.45 -28.42
C ALA A 19 38.76 19.07 -27.46
N VAL A 20 38.51 20.37 -27.56
CA VAL A 20 37.50 21.05 -26.73
C VAL A 20 36.09 20.54 -27.04
N ALA A 21 35.75 20.35 -28.31
CA ALA A 21 34.47 19.79 -28.71
C ALA A 21 34.26 18.36 -28.17
N LEU A 22 35.32 17.54 -28.17
CA LEU A 22 35.27 16.17 -27.66
C LEU A 22 35.05 16.15 -26.14
N VAL A 23 35.75 16.99 -25.38
CA VAL A 23 35.53 17.14 -23.93
C VAL A 23 34.11 17.59 -23.65
N LEU A 24 33.62 18.59 -24.37
CA LEU A 24 32.27 19.12 -24.18
C LEU A 24 31.20 18.07 -24.50
N MET A 25 31.39 17.27 -25.56
CA MET A 25 30.50 16.15 -25.90
C MET A 25 30.48 15.08 -24.80
N LEU A 26 31.63 14.76 -24.19
CA LEU A 26 31.68 13.81 -23.06
C LEU A 26 30.91 14.32 -21.85
N VAL A 27 31.05 15.61 -21.50
CA VAL A 27 30.30 16.21 -20.40
C VAL A 27 28.80 16.17 -20.68
N LEU A 28 28.35 16.55 -21.88
CA LEU A 28 26.92 16.51 -22.22
C LEU A 28 26.35 15.09 -22.21
N THR A 29 27.12 14.11 -22.68
CA THR A 29 26.67 12.71 -22.71
C THR A 29 26.54 12.16 -21.30
N THR A 30 27.51 12.40 -20.42
CA THR A 30 27.46 11.94 -19.02
C THR A 30 26.29 12.56 -18.27
N LEU A 31 26.07 13.87 -18.40
CA LEU A 31 24.90 14.55 -17.81
C LEU A 31 23.57 13.94 -18.31
N SER A 32 23.48 13.68 -19.61
CA SER A 32 22.27 13.08 -20.22
C SER A 32 21.99 11.69 -19.68
N VAL A 33 23.03 10.84 -19.57
CA VAL A 33 22.90 9.48 -19.02
C VAL A 33 22.49 9.52 -17.55
N THR A 34 23.07 10.41 -16.75
CA THR A 34 22.70 10.56 -15.34
C THR A 34 21.24 11.00 -15.18
N LEU A 35 20.78 11.98 -15.95
CA LEU A 35 19.39 12.43 -15.94
C LEU A 35 18.42 11.31 -16.36
N MET A 36 18.75 10.57 -17.41
CA MET A 36 17.94 9.46 -17.92
C MET A 36 17.88 8.30 -16.91
N TYR A 37 19.00 8.02 -16.22
CA TYR A 37 19.06 7.01 -15.18
C TYR A 37 18.11 7.33 -14.03
N ASN A 38 18.19 8.56 -13.50
CA ASN A 38 17.30 9.01 -12.42
C ASN A 38 15.82 8.99 -12.86
N THR A 39 15.52 9.46 -14.07
CA THR A 39 14.15 9.45 -14.62
C THR A 39 13.60 8.02 -14.74
N SER A 40 14.43 7.06 -15.15
CA SER A 40 14.04 5.65 -15.27
C SER A 40 13.78 5.01 -13.90
N LEU A 41 14.48 5.45 -12.86
CA LEU A 41 14.21 5.05 -11.49
C LEU A 41 12.91 5.68 -10.97
N ASP A 42 12.72 6.97 -11.16
CA ASP A 42 11.53 7.70 -10.71
C ASP A 42 10.25 7.13 -11.34
N THR A 43 10.28 6.77 -12.62
CA THR A 43 9.14 6.13 -13.30
C THR A 43 8.82 4.74 -12.75
N LYS A 44 9.83 3.92 -12.46
CA LYS A 44 9.63 2.61 -11.80
C LYS A 44 9.10 2.78 -10.39
N MET A 45 9.59 3.76 -9.64
CA MET A 45 9.12 4.07 -8.29
C MET A 45 7.69 4.62 -8.29
N ALA A 46 7.33 5.44 -9.28
CA ALA A 46 5.96 5.91 -9.47
C ALA A 46 5.01 4.72 -9.73
N HIS A 47 5.41 3.78 -10.59
CA HIS A 47 4.62 2.57 -10.84
C HIS A 47 4.47 1.72 -9.57
N ALA A 48 5.56 1.48 -8.83
CA ALA A 48 5.51 0.75 -7.56
C ALA A 48 4.58 1.43 -6.54
N THR A 49 4.58 2.76 -6.51
CA THR A 49 3.68 3.55 -5.64
C THR A 49 2.21 3.39 -6.03
N VAL A 50 1.89 3.38 -7.34
CA VAL A 50 0.53 3.14 -7.82
C VAL A 50 0.05 1.74 -7.43
N VAL A 51 0.87 0.71 -7.65
CA VAL A 51 0.53 -0.66 -7.27
C VAL A 51 0.34 -0.78 -5.75
N LYS A 52 1.21 -0.17 -4.95
CA LYS A 52 1.06 -0.14 -3.48
C LYS A 52 -0.24 0.54 -3.04
N LYS A 53 -0.61 1.68 -3.65
CA LYS A 53 -1.86 2.38 -3.34
C LYS A 53 -3.09 1.55 -3.75
N ALA A 54 -3.05 0.90 -4.90
CA ALA A 54 -4.11 0.00 -5.33
C ALA A 54 -4.27 -1.17 -4.35
N SER A 55 -3.14 -1.75 -3.91
CA SER A 55 -3.11 -2.82 -2.90
C SER A 55 -3.68 -2.37 -1.56
N LEU A 56 -3.29 -1.20 -1.05
CA LEU A 56 -3.87 -0.62 0.16
C LEU A 56 -5.40 -0.42 0.05
N ASN A 57 -5.87 0.09 -1.09
CA ASN A 57 -7.31 0.27 -1.31
C ASN A 57 -8.04 -1.08 -1.38
N ALA A 58 -7.43 -2.10 -1.97
CA ALA A 58 -7.98 -3.46 -2.00
C ALA A 58 -8.05 -4.06 -0.59
N SER A 59 -7.00 -3.93 0.23
CA SER A 59 -7.00 -4.40 1.61
C SER A 59 -8.02 -3.66 2.48
N LEU A 60 -8.17 -2.34 2.31
CA LEU A 60 -9.21 -1.57 3.02
C LEU A 60 -10.62 -2.01 2.60
N GLY A 61 -10.89 -2.13 1.31
CA GLY A 61 -12.17 -2.64 0.81
C GLY A 61 -12.43 -4.08 1.26
N GLY A 62 -11.39 -4.90 1.34
CA GLY A 62 -11.46 -6.25 1.86
C GLY A 62 -11.81 -6.30 3.36
N SER A 63 -11.33 -5.35 4.16
CA SER A 63 -11.71 -5.27 5.57
C SER A 63 -13.20 -4.95 5.76
N ASP A 64 -13.73 -4.03 4.97
CA ASP A 64 -15.17 -3.73 4.94
C ASP A 64 -15.97 -4.92 4.42
N GLU A 65 -15.48 -5.61 3.39
CA GLU A 65 -16.12 -6.81 2.86
C GLU A 65 -16.16 -7.94 3.88
N PHE A 66 -15.07 -8.18 4.62
CA PHE A 66 -15.02 -9.19 5.67
C PHE A 66 -16.10 -8.93 6.73
N ILE A 67 -16.20 -7.68 7.21
CA ILE A 67 -17.21 -7.27 8.19
C ILE A 67 -18.62 -7.42 7.61
N GLN A 68 -18.83 -7.00 6.36
CA GLN A 68 -20.11 -7.10 5.69
C GLN A 68 -20.55 -8.56 5.53
N LYS A 69 -19.65 -9.45 5.10
CA LYS A 69 -19.90 -10.88 4.96
C LYS A 69 -20.20 -11.55 6.30
N ALA A 70 -19.48 -11.15 7.36
CA ALA A 70 -19.75 -11.63 8.71
C ALA A 70 -21.13 -11.18 9.20
N HIS A 71 -21.50 -9.92 8.95
CA HIS A 71 -22.81 -9.38 9.30
C HIS A 71 -23.95 -10.04 8.51
N THR A 72 -23.78 -10.30 7.21
CA THR A 72 -24.79 -10.95 6.38
C THR A 72 -24.81 -12.47 6.51
N GLN A 73 -24.01 -13.05 7.40
CA GLN A 73 -23.94 -14.50 7.60
C GLN A 73 -23.65 -15.24 6.29
N ASP A 74 -22.63 -14.78 5.56
CA ASP A 74 -22.23 -15.36 4.27
C ASP A 74 -21.85 -16.84 4.43
N ALA A 75 -21.97 -17.62 3.35
CA ALA A 75 -21.60 -19.03 3.32
C ALA A 75 -20.13 -19.27 3.67
N VAL A 76 -19.26 -18.28 3.43
CA VAL A 76 -17.85 -18.29 3.85
C VAL A 76 -17.71 -18.50 5.38
N PHE A 77 -18.70 -18.06 6.17
CA PHE A 77 -18.75 -18.20 7.62
C PHE A 77 -19.81 -19.20 8.09
N ALA A 78 -20.15 -20.18 7.24
CA ALA A 78 -21.13 -21.23 7.51
C ALA A 78 -22.52 -20.71 7.93
N GLY A 79 -22.93 -19.52 7.47
CA GLY A 79 -24.24 -18.96 7.81
C GLY A 79 -24.35 -18.37 9.22
N SER A 80 -23.22 -18.07 9.86
CA SER A 80 -23.17 -17.45 11.19
C SER A 80 -22.30 -16.19 11.18
N ASN A 81 -22.52 -15.30 12.16
CA ASN A 81 -21.67 -14.12 12.33
C ASN A 81 -20.52 -14.44 13.29
N PRO A 82 -19.30 -14.66 12.79
CA PRO A 82 -18.17 -15.03 13.64
C PRO A 82 -17.77 -13.92 14.61
N LEU A 83 -18.07 -12.65 14.28
CA LEU A 83 -17.71 -11.49 15.09
C LEU A 83 -18.57 -11.34 16.37
N THR A 84 -19.52 -12.23 16.59
CA THR A 84 -20.32 -12.27 17.83
C THR A 84 -19.84 -13.32 18.83
N GLY A 85 -18.91 -14.19 18.42
CA GLY A 85 -18.33 -15.22 19.27
C GLY A 85 -17.08 -14.76 20.00
N ASN A 86 -16.26 -15.75 20.38
CA ASN A 86 -14.95 -15.57 21.01
C ASN A 86 -13.88 -16.48 20.38
N THR A 87 -14.15 -16.96 19.17
CA THR A 87 -13.26 -17.88 18.44
C THR A 87 -12.62 -17.16 17.28
N ASP A 88 -11.35 -17.48 17.03
CA ASP A 88 -10.64 -16.99 15.87
C ASP A 88 -11.27 -17.48 14.57
N VAL A 89 -11.16 -16.65 13.55
CA VAL A 89 -11.60 -16.92 12.20
C VAL A 89 -10.37 -17.19 11.36
N ALA A 90 -10.25 -18.44 10.90
CA ALA A 90 -9.20 -18.82 9.96
C ALA A 90 -9.26 -17.98 8.68
N SER A 91 -8.13 -17.91 7.97
CA SER A 91 -8.01 -17.16 6.72
C SER A 91 -9.10 -17.55 5.71
N VAL A 92 -9.88 -16.56 5.27
CA VAL A 92 -10.90 -16.67 4.24
C VAL A 92 -10.55 -15.84 3.01
N ASN A 93 -10.93 -16.34 1.84
CA ASN A 93 -10.76 -15.60 0.59
C ASN A 93 -11.87 -14.56 0.46
N LEU A 94 -11.47 -13.31 0.18
CA LEU A 94 -12.37 -12.19 -0.06
C LEU A 94 -12.56 -11.98 -1.57
N THR A 95 -13.43 -11.04 -1.95
CA THR A 95 -13.71 -10.76 -3.36
C THR A 95 -12.54 -9.97 -3.97
N GLY A 96 -11.58 -10.70 -4.51
CA GLY A 96 -10.39 -10.15 -5.14
C GLY A 96 -9.38 -11.25 -5.44
N THR A 97 -8.46 -10.99 -6.38
CA THR A 97 -7.28 -11.84 -6.55
C THR A 97 -6.32 -11.63 -5.39
N ASP A 98 -5.84 -12.74 -4.81
CA ASP A 98 -4.81 -12.75 -3.76
C ASP A 98 -5.15 -11.88 -2.53
N LEU A 99 -6.45 -11.80 -2.20
CA LEU A 99 -6.99 -11.06 -1.07
C LEU A 99 -7.55 -12.03 -0.03
N THR A 100 -6.95 -12.04 1.15
CA THR A 100 -7.36 -12.91 2.26
C THR A 100 -7.63 -12.09 3.51
N GLY A 101 -8.60 -12.54 4.31
CA GLY A 101 -8.95 -11.94 5.58
C GLY A 101 -8.95 -12.98 6.69
N GLU A 102 -8.40 -12.65 7.84
CA GLU A 102 -8.49 -13.45 9.07
C GLU A 102 -8.95 -12.55 10.21
N ALA A 103 -9.51 -13.14 11.27
CA ALA A 103 -9.88 -12.39 12.45
C ALA A 103 -9.46 -13.13 13.73
N GLU A 104 -8.89 -12.40 14.67
CA GLU A 104 -8.46 -12.90 15.97
C GLU A 104 -9.36 -12.31 17.06
N ALA A 105 -9.83 -13.15 17.97
CA ALA A 105 -10.62 -12.70 19.10
C ALA A 105 -9.69 -12.06 20.15
N LEU A 106 -9.85 -10.76 20.39
CA LEU A 106 -9.05 -10.03 21.39
C LEU A 106 -9.54 -10.23 22.83
N THR A 107 -10.72 -10.85 23.00
CA THR A 107 -11.37 -11.02 24.28
C THR A 107 -11.99 -12.41 24.40
N ASP A 108 -11.55 -13.19 25.39
CA ASP A 108 -12.14 -14.50 25.71
C ASP A 108 -13.60 -14.38 26.20
N PHE A 109 -13.91 -13.26 26.86
CA PHE A 109 -15.22 -12.96 27.42
C PHE A 109 -15.73 -11.59 26.93
N PRO A 110 -17.04 -11.44 26.69
CA PRO A 110 -17.63 -10.17 26.31
C PRO A 110 -17.34 -9.09 27.37
N THR A 111 -16.78 -7.97 26.94
CA THR A 111 -16.40 -6.84 27.79
C THR A 111 -17.31 -5.64 27.54
N ASN A 112 -17.06 -4.53 28.22
CA ASN A 112 -17.80 -3.30 27.98
C ASN A 112 -17.42 -2.71 26.62
N CYS A 113 -18.40 -2.24 25.85
CA CYS A 113 -18.14 -1.68 24.53
C CYS A 113 -17.38 -0.35 24.63
N PRO A 114 -16.38 -0.08 23.75
CA PRO A 114 -15.53 1.11 23.85
C PRO A 114 -16.27 2.44 23.77
N HIS A 115 -17.45 2.48 23.12
CA HIS A 115 -18.24 3.69 22.92
C HIS A 115 -19.09 4.06 24.14
N PHE A 116 -19.35 3.13 25.08
CA PHE A 116 -20.13 3.44 26.27
C PHE A 116 -19.24 3.98 27.39
N SER A 117 -19.71 5.04 28.05
CA SER A 117 -19.06 5.53 29.27
C SER A 117 -19.12 4.46 30.37
N ARG A 118 -18.16 4.45 31.31
CA ARG A 118 -18.11 3.46 32.40
C ARG A 118 -19.39 3.44 33.25
N SER A 119 -20.12 4.55 33.31
CA SER A 119 -21.42 4.69 33.97
C SER A 119 -22.58 4.05 33.20
N GLU A 120 -22.56 4.10 31.87
CA GLU A 120 -23.59 3.49 31.00
C GLU A 120 -23.32 1.99 30.75
N ALA A 121 -22.04 1.59 30.79
CA ALA A 121 -21.61 0.20 30.66
C ALA A 121 -21.76 -0.62 31.96
N SER A 122 -22.39 -0.05 32.99
CA SER A 122 -22.73 -0.74 34.25
C SER A 122 -23.91 -1.68 34.09
N ASP A 123 -24.71 -1.50 33.04
CA ASP A 123 -25.83 -2.38 32.72
C ASP A 123 -25.29 -3.67 32.12
N SER A 124 -25.52 -4.80 32.81
CA SER A 124 -25.12 -6.14 32.35
C SER A 124 -25.79 -6.55 31.03
N TYR A 125 -26.74 -5.75 30.53
CA TYR A 125 -27.57 -6.02 29.37
C TYR A 125 -26.86 -5.88 28.01
N ILE A 126 -25.75 -5.15 27.93
CA ILE A 126 -25.05 -4.90 26.67
C ILE A 126 -23.56 -5.17 26.87
N ARG A 127 -23.03 -6.16 26.13
CA ARG A 127 -21.60 -6.47 26.12
C ARG A 127 -21.07 -6.46 24.69
N CYS A 128 -19.76 -6.37 24.55
CA CYS A 128 -19.09 -6.43 23.26
C CYS A 128 -17.99 -7.47 23.23
N THR A 129 -17.96 -8.21 22.13
CA THR A 129 -16.82 -9.02 21.71
C THR A 129 -15.92 -8.16 20.83
N ARG A 130 -14.60 -8.31 20.99
CA ARG A 130 -13.62 -7.52 20.26
C ARG A 130 -12.82 -8.43 19.36
N PHE A 131 -12.67 -8.03 18.10
CA PHE A 131 -11.94 -8.76 17.09
C PHE A 131 -10.92 -7.86 16.42
N GLU A 132 -9.76 -8.43 16.13
CA GLU A 132 -8.77 -7.85 15.24
C GLU A 132 -8.89 -8.54 13.89
N ILE A 133 -9.29 -7.81 12.86
CA ILE A 133 -9.43 -8.29 11.49
C ILE A 133 -8.20 -7.86 10.72
N LYS A 134 -7.48 -8.85 10.19
CA LYS A 134 -6.30 -8.65 9.36
C LYS A 134 -6.62 -9.05 7.94
N VAL A 135 -6.48 -8.10 7.03
CA VAL A 135 -6.65 -8.33 5.60
C VAL A 135 -5.32 -8.17 4.89
N THR A 136 -4.92 -9.22 4.19
CA THR A 136 -3.67 -9.29 3.43
C THR A 136 -3.99 -9.30 1.95
N HIS A 137 -3.35 -8.41 1.21
CA HIS A 137 -3.37 -8.40 -0.25
C HIS A 137 -1.96 -8.59 -0.79
N GLU A 138 -1.72 -9.68 -1.49
CA GLU A 138 -0.44 -9.93 -2.16
C GLU A 138 -0.42 -9.24 -3.53
N PHE A 139 0.71 -8.64 -3.89
CA PHE A 139 0.86 -7.89 -5.13
C PHE A 139 2.28 -7.93 -5.68
N GLY A 140 2.42 -7.60 -6.97
CA GLY A 140 3.71 -7.57 -7.67
C GLY A 140 4.03 -8.87 -8.40
N GLN A 141 5.27 -9.02 -8.85
CA GLN A 141 5.69 -10.24 -9.55
C GLN A 141 5.92 -11.37 -8.55
N ASN A 142 5.22 -12.50 -8.75
CA ASN A 142 5.27 -13.70 -7.90
C ASN A 142 4.91 -13.42 -6.44
N ASN A 143 3.94 -12.53 -6.18
CA ASN A 143 3.44 -12.23 -4.83
C ASN A 143 4.52 -11.80 -3.81
N GLN A 144 5.59 -11.16 -4.29
CA GLN A 144 6.69 -10.72 -3.43
C GLN A 144 6.41 -9.43 -2.65
N GLY A 145 5.35 -8.69 -2.99
CA GLY A 145 4.85 -7.58 -2.20
C GLY A 145 3.60 -7.99 -1.45
N ASN A 146 3.44 -7.54 -0.22
CA ASN A 146 2.19 -7.67 0.52
C ASN A 146 1.82 -6.34 1.17
N THR A 147 0.51 -6.12 1.26
CA THR A 147 -0.05 -5.06 2.09
C THR A 147 -0.96 -5.72 3.10
N GLU A 148 -0.69 -5.43 4.36
CA GLU A 148 -1.49 -5.88 5.48
C GLU A 148 -2.20 -4.68 6.09
N VAL A 149 -3.52 -4.80 6.24
CA VAL A 149 -4.34 -3.83 6.95
C VAL A 149 -4.96 -4.53 8.14
N VAL A 150 -4.63 -4.04 9.33
CA VAL A 150 -5.17 -4.52 10.60
C VAL A 150 -6.19 -3.51 11.09
N THR A 151 -7.41 -3.98 11.30
CA THR A 151 -8.53 -3.20 11.83
C THR A 151 -9.10 -3.88 13.05
N ALA A 152 -9.64 -3.12 14.00
CA ALA A 152 -10.27 -3.69 15.17
C ALA A 152 -11.76 -3.33 15.19
N VAL A 153 -12.60 -4.31 15.47
CA VAL A 153 -14.05 -4.17 15.52
C VAL A 153 -14.56 -4.62 16.88
N ALA A 154 -15.50 -3.87 17.44
CA ALA A 154 -16.25 -4.27 18.62
C ALA A 154 -17.70 -4.55 18.20
N SER A 155 -18.13 -5.80 18.35
CA SER A 155 -19.49 -6.23 18.01
C SER A 155 -20.35 -6.26 19.26
N GLN A 156 -21.53 -5.66 19.21
CA GLN A 156 -22.48 -5.64 20.32
C GLN A 156 -23.23 -6.97 20.38
N ILE A 157 -23.27 -7.56 21.56
CA ILE A 157 -24.07 -8.74 21.86
C ILE A 157 -25.02 -8.49 23.04
N PRO A 158 -26.20 -9.15 23.06
CA PRO A 158 -27.05 -9.14 24.25
C PRO A 158 -26.27 -9.72 25.43
N GLY A 159 -26.26 -9.02 26.56
CA GLY A 159 -25.72 -9.56 27.79
C GLY A 159 -26.64 -10.64 28.37
N GLU A 160 -26.04 -11.68 28.94
CA GLU A 160 -26.81 -12.68 29.69
C GLU A 160 -27.33 -12.04 30.99
N SER A 161 -28.65 -12.06 31.15
CA SER A 161 -29.36 -11.64 32.36
C SER A 161 -29.22 -12.66 33.48
#